data_AF-A0A944MF85-F1
#
_entry.id   AF-A0A944MF85-F1
#
_cell.length_a   1.000
_cell.length_b   1.000
_cell.length_c   1.000
_cell.angle_alpha   90.00
_cell.angle_beta   90.00
_cell.angle_gamma   90.00
#
_symmetry.space_group_name_H-M   'P 1'
#
loop_
_entity.id
_entity.type
_entity.pdbx_description
1 polymer ?
#
loop_
_entity_poly.entity_id
_entity_poly.type
_entity_poly.pdbx_seq_one_letter_code
_entity_poly.pdbx_strand_id
1 'polypeptide(L)' 'GRNRTSEGVYDAPVPTSRVAEPSRADEMLTRRLRDALALVDVRVLDHFVVSGGESVSFTERGLI' A
#
# COMPACT_ATOMS: atom_id res chain seq x y z
N GLY A 1 -46.62 -19.52 9.82
CA GLY A 1 -46.04 -18.22 9.45
C GLY A 1 -44.63 -18.44 8.98
N ARG A 2 -44.28 -17.98 7.77
CA ARG A 2 -42.91 -18.04 7.25
C ARG A 2 -42.07 -17.01 8.01
N ASN A 3 -41.16 -17.47 8.88
CA ASN A 3 -40.25 -16.58 9.57
C ASN A 3 -39.11 -16.22 8.62
N ARG A 4 -39.10 -14.96 8.18
CA ARG A 4 -37.99 -14.35 7.45
C ARG A 4 -36.94 -13.98 8.50
N THR A 5 -35.77 -14.62 8.46
CA THR A 5 -34.56 -14.05 9.04
C THR A 5 -33.63 -13.68 7.90
N SER A 6 -33.85 -12.48 7.39
CA SER A 6 -32.81 -11.66 6.78
C SER A 6 -31.99 -11.07 7.92
N GLU A 7 -30.77 -11.57 8.18
CA GLU A 7 -29.66 -10.81 8.77
C GLU A 7 -28.48 -11.73 9.08
N GLY A 8 -27.27 -11.25 8.81
CA GLY A 8 -26.02 -11.97 9.04
C GLY A 8 -24.98 -11.78 7.93
N VAL A 9 -24.93 -10.59 7.36
CA VAL A 9 -23.91 -10.14 6.41
C VAL A 9 -22.54 -10.21 7.09
N TYR A 10 -21.67 -11.07 6.57
CA TYR A 10 -20.19 -11.01 6.65
C TYR A 10 -19.53 -10.10 7.72
N ASP A 11 -19.63 -10.43 9.02
CA ASP A 11 -18.76 -9.86 10.07
C ASP A 11 -17.40 -10.59 10.15
N ALA A 12 -16.83 -10.99 9.01
CA ALA A 12 -15.46 -11.45 8.99
C ALA A 12 -14.53 -10.23 9.15
N PRO A 13 -13.57 -10.25 10.10
CA PRO A 13 -12.55 -9.22 10.16
C PRO A 13 -11.91 -9.08 8.78
N VAL A 14 -11.94 -7.88 8.21
CA VAL A 14 -11.28 -7.61 6.94
C VAL A 14 -9.80 -7.94 7.14
N PRO A 15 -9.20 -8.86 6.35
CA PRO A 15 -7.81 -9.24 6.56
C PRO A 15 -6.92 -7.99 6.48
N THR A 16 -6.05 -7.82 7.47
CA THR A 16 -5.13 -6.70 7.66
C THR A 16 -4.15 -6.47 6.49
N SER A 17 -4.22 -7.31 5.45
CA SER A 17 -3.63 -7.07 4.12
C SER A 17 -4.08 -5.78 3.43
N ARG A 18 -5.07 -5.05 3.97
CA ARG A 18 -5.48 -3.73 3.45
C ARG A 18 -4.61 -2.57 3.92
N VAL A 19 -3.71 -2.77 4.88
CA VAL A 19 -2.79 -1.71 5.30
C VAL A 19 -1.86 -1.38 4.13
N ALA A 20 -1.68 -0.10 3.83
CA ALA A 20 -0.78 0.40 2.78
C ALA A 20 0.70 0.24 3.16
N GLU A 21 1.08 -0.94 3.67
CA GLU A 21 2.42 -1.23 4.11
C GLU A 21 3.27 -1.66 2.91
N PRO A 22 4.42 -1.00 2.67
CA PRO A 22 5.32 -1.42 1.60
C PRO A 22 5.85 -2.83 1.83
N SER A 23 5.82 -3.64 0.78
CA SER A 23 6.51 -4.93 0.78
C SER A 23 8.00 -4.76 0.50
N ARG A 24 8.79 -5.81 0.79
CA ARG A 24 10.21 -5.86 0.42
C ARG A 24 10.43 -5.71 -1.10
N ALA A 25 9.48 -6.16 -1.92
CA ALA A 25 9.56 -6.01 -3.37
C ALA A 25 9.42 -4.53 -3.78
N ASP A 26 8.51 -3.79 -3.13
CA ASP A 26 8.31 -2.36 -3.36
C ASP A 26 9.56 -1.58 -2.98
N GLU A 27 10.16 -1.86 -1.81
CA GLU A 27 11.44 -1.25 -1.41
C GLU A 27 12.56 -1.49 -2.43
N MET A 28 12.73 -2.75 -2.88
CA MET A 28 13.77 -3.10 -3.83
C MET A 28 13.55 -2.44 -5.19
N LEU A 29 12.30 -2.35 -5.64
CA LEU A 29 11.94 -1.67 -6.88
C LEU A 29 12.24 -0.17 -6.78
N THR A 30 11.80 0.49 -5.70
CA THR A 30 12.03 1.92 -5.48
C THR A 30 13.51 2.26 -5.42
N ARG A 31 14.34 1.44 -4.76
CA ARG A 31 15.81 1.61 -4.77
C ARG A 31 16.38 1.54 -6.18
N ARG A 32 16.03 0.52 -6.96
CA ARG A 32 16.51 0.36 -8.34
C ARG A 32 16.08 1.52 -9.23
N LEU A 33 14.84 1.97 -9.11
CA LEU A 33 14.32 3.11 -9.88
C LEU A 33 15.06 4.40 -9.52
N ARG A 34 15.25 4.67 -8.21
CA ARG A 34 16.02 5.84 -7.75
C ARG A 34 17.44 5.83 -8.30
N ASP A 35 18.13 4.70 -8.18
CA ASP A 35 19.52 4.57 -8.60
C ASP A 35 19.65 4.71 -10.14
N ALA A 36 18.68 4.18 -10.90
CA ALA A 36 18.65 4.33 -12.37
C ALA A 36 18.34 5.77 -12.81
N LEU A 37 17.38 6.44 -12.17
CA LEU A 37 17.00 7.83 -12.50
C LEU A 37 18.11 8.82 -12.14
N ALA A 38 18.93 8.52 -11.13
CA ALA A 38 20.10 9.33 -10.78
C ALA A 38 21.15 9.40 -11.90
N LEU A 39 21.20 8.40 -12.81
CA LEU A 39 22.13 8.41 -13.95
C LEU A 39 21.82 9.51 -14.97
N VAL A 40 20.61 10.06 -14.93
CA VAL A 40 20.12 11.11 -15.84
C VAL A 40 19.66 12.35 -15.07
N ASP A 41 20.20 12.56 -13.85
CA ASP A 41 19.91 13.68 -12.96
C ASP A 41 18.42 13.86 -12.61
N VAL A 42 17.63 12.78 -12.66
CA VAL A 42 16.22 12.77 -12.24
C VAL A 42 16.12 12.24 -10.81
N ARG A 43 15.42 12.98 -9.95
CA ARG A 43 15.20 12.61 -8.55
C ARG A 43 13.83 11.97 -8.36
N VAL A 44 13.78 10.88 -7.62
CA VAL A 44 12.53 10.35 -7.07
C VAL A 44 12.17 11.19 -5.86
N LEU A 45 11.06 11.91 -5.93
CA LEU A 45 10.61 12.79 -4.84
C LEU A 45 9.89 12.03 -3.74
N ASP A 46 9.11 11.03 -4.12
CA ASP A 46 8.40 10.14 -3.20
C ASP A 46 7.93 8.88 -3.94
N HIS A 47 7.61 7.85 -3.18
CA HIS A 47 6.89 6.66 -3.63
C HIS A 47 5.70 6.43 -2.69
N PHE A 48 4.49 6.39 -3.23
CA PHE A 48 3.28 6.15 -2.46
C PHE A 48 2.78 4.71 -2.67
N VAL A 49 2.65 3.95 -1.58
CA VAL A 49 1.89 2.70 -1.57
C VAL A 49 0.45 3.04 -1.21
N VAL A 50 -0.52 2.57 -2.02
CA VAL A 50 -1.94 2.89 -1.86
C VAL A 50 -2.74 1.60 -1.71
N SER A 51 -3.52 1.48 -0.64
CA SER A 51 -4.40 0.33 -0.40
C SER A 51 -5.59 0.75 0.47
N GLY A 52 -6.78 0.23 0.15
CA GLY A 52 -7.94 0.35 1.04
C GLY A 52 -8.41 1.77 1.37
N GLY A 53 -8.03 2.78 0.59
CA GLY A 53 -8.31 4.19 0.88
C GLY A 53 -7.23 4.90 1.70
N GLU A 54 -6.17 4.19 2.07
CA GLU A 54 -5.00 4.72 2.74
C GLU A 54 -3.82 4.82 1.77
N SER A 55 -2.90 5.73 2.07
CA SER A 55 -1.63 5.86 1.36
C SER A 55 -0.49 6.04 2.34
N VAL A 56 0.66 5.49 1.99
CA VAL A 56 1.91 5.62 2.76
C VAL A 56 2.98 6.21 1.85
N SER A 57 3.60 7.30 2.30
CA SER A 57 4.78 7.91 1.67
C SER A 57 6.06 7.19 2.10
N PHE A 58 6.95 6.94 1.13
CA PHE A 58 8.28 6.41 1.41
C PHE A 58 9.16 7.49 2.04
N THR A 59 9.00 8.74 1.62
CA THR A 59 9.73 9.88 2.20
C THR A 59 9.38 10.07 3.68
N GLU A 60 8.09 10.05 4.03
CA GLU A 60 7.65 10.16 5.44
C GLU A 60 8.14 9.00 6.31
N ARG A 61 8.37 7.83 5.70
CA ARG A 61 8.91 6.64 6.37
C ARG A 61 10.43 6.55 6.36
N GLY A 62 11.14 7.50 5.74
CA GLY A 62 12.61 7.48 5.63
C GLY A 62 13.15 6.34 4.74
N LEU A 63 12.35 5.88 3.78
CA LEU A 63 12.72 4.82 2.84
C LEU A 63 13.39 5.34 1.56
N ILE A 64 13.40 6.66 1.35
CA ILE A 64 14.03 7.32 0.20
C ILE A 64 14.84 8.56 0.59
#